data_AF-A0ABD0XQV7-F1
#
_entry.id   AF-A0ABD0XQV7-F1
#
_cell.length_a   1.000
_cell.length_b   1.000
_cell.length_c   1.000
_cell.angle_alpha   90.00
_cell.angle_beta   90.00
_cell.angle_gamma   90.00
#
_symmetry.space_group_name_H-M   'P 1'
#
loop_
_entity.id
_entity.type
_entity.pdbx_description
1 polymer ?
#
loop_
_entity_poly.entity_id
_entity_poly.type
_entity_poly.pdbx_seq_one_letter_code
_entity_poly.pdbx_strand_id
1 'polypeptide(L)'
;MAMKSDAGHGLDRDMAMQPTNCNGTTTPNKSYTGCHANGEAGFQTPKQNGTNRRTPSSTFTFTAEPTIEDVRRMQSEFTDERDWNKFHQPRNLLLAMVGEVGEVSELFQWRGEVAEGLPDWTDSEREHLAHELSDVLIYLVELAEKCHIDLPQAVLRKMALNRLKYPASKVHGSAKKYTEYSD
;
A
#
# COMPACT_ATOMS: atom_id res chain seq x y z
N MET A 1 -20.67 13.01 -8.54
CA MET A 1 -20.82 13.51 -7.15
C MET A 1 -20.04 12.51 -6.33
N ALA A 2 -18.83 12.87 -5.91
CA ALA A 2 -17.90 11.91 -5.33
C ALA A 2 -18.35 11.53 -3.91
N MET A 3 -18.20 10.25 -3.58
CA MET A 3 -18.37 9.69 -2.24
C MET A 3 -17.24 10.17 -1.31
N LYS A 4 -17.07 11.48 -1.11
CA LYS A 4 -16.13 11.93 -0.09
C LYS A 4 -16.79 11.77 1.27
N SER A 5 -16.48 10.68 1.95
CA SER A 5 -16.68 10.62 3.39
C SER A 5 -15.71 11.62 4.01
N ASP A 6 -16.22 12.63 4.71
CA ASP A 6 -15.42 13.54 5.52
C ASP A 6 -14.77 12.74 6.66
N ALA A 7 -13.67 12.06 6.37
CA ALA A 7 -12.70 11.65 7.38
C ALA A 7 -11.72 12.82 7.54
N GLY A 8 -12.19 13.91 8.15
CA GLY A 8 -11.32 15.00 8.53
C GLY A 8 -10.23 14.49 9.48
N HIS A 9 -8.98 14.85 9.21
CA HIS A 9 -7.98 15.23 10.21
C HIS A 9 -6.99 16.17 9.52
N GLY A 10 -7.09 17.46 9.86
CA GLY A 10 -6.04 18.42 9.58
C GLY A 10 -4.77 17.99 10.30
N LEU A 11 -3.79 17.53 9.54
CA LEU A 11 -2.41 17.51 10.00
C LEU A 11 -1.77 18.79 9.48
N ASP A 12 -1.31 19.59 10.44
CA ASP A 12 -0.64 20.87 10.28
C ASP A 12 0.36 20.85 9.12
N ARG A 13 0.08 21.71 8.13
CA ARG A 13 1.04 22.09 7.10
C ARG A 13 1.98 23.11 7.70
N ASP A 14 3.08 22.67 8.28
CA ASP A 14 4.28 23.48 8.46
C ASP A 14 5.50 22.59 8.69
N MET A 15 6.24 22.26 7.61
CA MET A 15 7.70 22.32 7.64
C MET A 15 8.26 22.21 6.21
N ALA A 16 8.62 23.35 5.63
CA ALA A 16 9.45 23.42 4.43
C ALA A 16 10.93 23.12 4.78
N MET A 17 11.64 22.60 3.77
CA MET A 17 13.02 22.14 3.75
C MET A 17 14.12 23.20 4.02
N GLN A 18 15.12 22.77 4.83
CA GLN A 18 16.60 22.90 4.68
C GLN A 18 17.29 24.30 4.77
N PRO A 19 18.64 24.45 4.98
CA PRO A 19 19.73 23.45 4.99
C PRO A 19 20.74 23.52 6.16
N THR A 20 21.70 22.59 6.12
CA THR A 20 22.92 22.41 6.94
C THR A 20 23.78 23.66 7.10
N ASN A 21 24.36 23.85 8.30
CA ASN A 21 25.63 24.58 8.44
C ASN A 21 26.48 24.01 9.59
N CYS A 22 27.72 23.64 9.28
CA CYS A 22 28.75 23.20 10.22
C CYS A 22 29.64 24.40 10.60
N ASN A 23 30.04 24.46 11.88
CA ASN A 23 31.17 25.18 12.53
C ASN A 23 30.66 25.59 13.93
N GLY A 24 31.28 25.38 15.09
CA GLY A 24 32.58 24.88 15.54
C GLY A 24 32.74 25.30 17.01
N THR A 25 33.68 24.67 17.73
CA THR A 25 34.33 25.09 19.00
C THR A 25 33.63 24.95 20.38
N THR A 26 34.14 23.96 21.15
CA THR A 26 34.78 24.05 22.50
C THR A 26 33.93 24.10 23.81
N THR A 27 33.85 22.91 24.46
CA THR A 27 34.00 22.48 25.91
C THR A 27 33.82 23.46 27.10
N PRO A 28 33.69 23.02 28.40
CA PRO A 28 33.73 21.65 28.97
C PRO A 28 32.62 21.30 29.99
N ASN A 29 32.40 20.00 30.21
CA ASN A 29 31.63 19.49 31.35
C ASN A 29 32.57 18.97 32.46
N LYS A 30 32.38 19.46 33.70
CA LYS A 30 32.92 18.95 34.97
C LYS A 30 31.83 18.05 35.60
N SER A 31 32.04 17.04 36.44
CA SER A 31 33.16 16.20 36.86
C SER A 31 32.66 15.43 38.12
N TYR A 32 32.97 14.13 38.26
CA TYR A 32 33.01 13.32 39.51
C TYR A 32 31.67 13.08 40.26
N THR A 33 31.38 12.01 41.02
CA THR A 33 31.94 10.73 41.56
C THR A 33 30.74 10.07 42.30
N GLY A 34 30.58 8.79 42.60
CA GLY A 34 31.45 7.62 42.57
C GLY A 34 30.72 6.37 43.12
N CYS A 35 31.37 5.21 42.87
CA CYS A 35 31.47 3.97 43.64
C CYS A 35 30.42 3.57 44.71
N HIS A 36 29.88 2.35 44.58
CA HIS A 36 30.01 1.30 45.60
C HIS A 36 29.97 -0.10 44.96
N ALA A 37 30.90 -0.96 45.38
CA ALA A 37 31.11 -2.33 44.95
C ALA A 37 30.39 -3.35 45.83
N ASN A 38 30.25 -4.58 45.31
CA ASN A 38 30.19 -5.93 45.92
C ASN A 38 29.25 -6.75 45.00
N GLY A 39 29.65 -7.79 44.27
CA GLY A 39 30.49 -8.92 44.63
C GLY A 39 29.57 -10.13 44.82
N GLU A 40 29.56 -11.07 43.87
CA GLU A 40 29.48 -12.53 44.08
C GLU A 40 29.29 -13.32 42.78
N ALA A 41 29.83 -14.54 42.80
CA ALA A 41 30.16 -15.36 41.66
C ALA A 41 29.08 -16.39 41.31
N GLY A 42 28.98 -16.68 40.00
CA GLY A 42 28.87 -18.04 39.48
C GLY A 42 27.52 -18.76 39.51
N PHE A 43 26.86 -18.82 38.35
CA PHE A 43 26.30 -20.08 37.83
C PHE A 43 26.06 -19.96 36.32
N GLN A 44 26.88 -20.60 35.49
CA GLN A 44 26.64 -20.75 34.05
C GLN A 44 25.83 -22.04 33.82
N THR A 45 24.59 -21.90 33.37
CA THR A 45 23.76 -23.03 32.92
C THR A 45 23.99 -23.33 31.43
N PRO A 46 23.80 -24.58 30.98
CA PRO A 46 24.24 -25.03 29.67
C PRO A 46 23.30 -24.54 28.56
N LYS A 47 23.91 -24.19 27.42
CA LYS A 47 23.28 -23.86 26.14
C LYS A 47 22.18 -24.85 25.78
N GLN A 48 20.93 -24.40 25.78
CA GLN A 48 19.86 -25.11 25.08
C GLN A 48 19.98 -24.81 23.58
N ASN A 49 20.18 -25.88 22.82
CA ASN A 49 20.08 -25.91 21.36
C ASN A 49 18.66 -25.49 20.94
N GLY A 50 18.47 -24.19 20.71
CA GLY A 50 17.35 -23.68 19.96
C GLY A 50 17.66 -23.79 18.48
N THR A 51 17.37 -24.95 17.86
CA THR A 51 17.10 -24.97 16.43
C THR A 51 15.93 -24.02 16.20
N ASN A 52 16.23 -22.78 15.82
CA ASN A 52 15.23 -21.77 15.50
C ASN A 52 14.52 -22.25 14.23
N ARG A 53 13.49 -23.07 14.45
CA ARG A 53 12.56 -23.57 13.45
C ARG A 53 11.92 -22.32 12.87
N ARG A 54 12.43 -21.86 11.71
CA ARG A 54 11.77 -20.80 10.92
C ARG A 54 10.31 -21.22 10.80
N THR A 55 9.43 -20.54 11.53
CA THR A 55 8.01 -20.58 11.26
C THR A 55 7.87 -20.18 9.78
N PRO A 56 7.20 -20.99 8.94
CA PRO A 56 6.94 -20.58 7.58
C PRO A 56 6.18 -19.25 7.66
N SER A 57 6.78 -18.20 7.10
CA SER A 57 6.12 -16.91 6.89
C SER A 57 4.76 -17.21 6.25
N SER A 58 3.67 -16.91 6.96
CA SER A 58 2.34 -17.10 6.42
C SER A 58 2.22 -16.20 5.19
N THR A 59 2.12 -16.81 4.01
CA THR A 59 1.91 -16.07 2.76
C THR A 59 0.64 -15.24 2.87
N PHE A 60 0.72 -13.95 2.51
CA PHE A 60 -0.44 -13.07 2.48
C PHE A 60 -1.47 -13.58 1.46
N THR A 61 -2.75 -13.54 1.84
CA THR A 61 -3.89 -13.89 0.99
C THR A 61 -5.05 -12.94 1.25
N PHE A 62 -5.80 -12.57 0.21
CA PHE A 62 -7.08 -11.90 0.39
C PHE A 62 -8.15 -12.84 0.96
N THR A 63 -9.18 -12.27 1.57
CA THR A 63 -10.40 -12.99 1.92
C THR A 63 -11.12 -13.47 0.64
N ALA A 64 -11.95 -14.51 0.76
CA ALA A 64 -12.71 -15.03 -0.37
C ALA A 64 -13.84 -14.08 -0.83
N GLU A 65 -14.32 -13.23 0.08
CA GLU A 65 -15.40 -12.28 -0.12
C GLU A 65 -14.97 -10.88 0.35
N PRO A 66 -15.57 -9.81 -0.22
CA PRO A 66 -16.57 -9.82 -1.31
C PRO A 66 -15.95 -10.18 -2.67
N THR A 67 -16.73 -10.79 -3.57
CA THR A 67 -16.34 -10.95 -4.97
C THR A 67 -16.51 -9.64 -5.75
N ILE A 68 -15.96 -9.55 -6.97
CA ILE A 68 -16.19 -8.39 -7.86
C ILE A 68 -17.68 -8.16 -8.13
N GLU A 69 -18.47 -9.24 -8.26
CA GLU A 69 -19.91 -9.14 -8.45
C GLU A 69 -20.62 -8.66 -7.17
N ASP A 70 -20.14 -9.03 -5.99
CA ASP A 70 -20.67 -8.50 -4.73
C ASP A 70 -20.39 -7.01 -4.61
N VAL A 71 -19.17 -6.55 -4.97
CA VAL A 71 -18.84 -5.12 -5.01
C VAL A 71 -19.74 -4.38 -5.98
N ARG A 72 -19.93 -4.89 -7.21
CA ARG A 72 -20.85 -4.29 -8.20
C ARG A 72 -22.26 -4.16 -7.63
N ARG A 73 -22.78 -5.22 -7.00
CA ARG A 73 -24.13 -5.24 -6.44
C ARG A 73 -24.29 -4.25 -5.28
N MET A 74 -23.37 -4.26 -4.30
CA MET A 74 -23.40 -3.32 -3.16
C MET A 74 -23.36 -1.86 -3.64
N GLN A 75 -22.56 -1.58 -4.67
CA GLN A 75 -22.45 -0.25 -5.26
C GLN A 75 -23.73 0.15 -5.99
N SER A 76 -24.30 -0.73 -6.81
CA SER A 76 -25.55 -0.47 -7.53
C SER A 76 -26.68 -0.18 -6.55
N GLU A 77 -26.82 -0.99 -5.50
CA GLU A 77 -27.82 -0.78 -4.45
C GLU A 77 -27.63 0.59 -3.78
N PHE A 78 -26.41 0.94 -3.41
CA PHE A 78 -26.10 2.24 -2.79
C PHE A 78 -26.46 3.43 -3.69
N THR A 79 -26.22 3.32 -4.99
CA THR A 79 -26.50 4.41 -5.95
C THR A 79 -27.96 4.51 -6.35
N ASP A 80 -28.66 3.38 -6.45
CA ASP A 80 -30.09 3.30 -6.73
C ASP A 80 -30.89 3.97 -5.60
N GLU A 81 -30.56 3.68 -4.34
CA GLU A 81 -31.18 4.29 -3.15
C GLU A 81 -31.12 5.82 -3.16
N ARG A 82 -30.12 6.40 -3.83
CA ARG A 82 -29.84 7.83 -3.84
C ARG A 82 -30.26 8.52 -5.14
N ASP A 83 -30.79 7.77 -6.11
CA ASP A 83 -31.06 8.26 -7.48
C ASP A 83 -29.82 8.93 -8.11
N TRP A 84 -28.64 8.33 -7.88
CA TRP A 84 -27.36 8.89 -8.34
C TRP A 84 -26.92 8.37 -9.70
N ASN A 85 -27.60 7.36 -10.24
CA ASN A 85 -27.32 6.82 -11.57
C ASN A 85 -27.24 7.88 -12.68
N LYS A 86 -28.03 8.96 -12.58
CA LYS A 86 -28.00 10.08 -13.53
C LYS A 86 -26.63 10.77 -13.64
N PHE A 87 -25.82 10.73 -12.58
CA PHE A 87 -24.48 11.33 -12.56
C PHE A 87 -23.38 10.34 -12.93
N HIS A 88 -23.68 9.04 -12.97
CA HIS A 88 -22.71 7.96 -13.15
C HIS A 88 -22.58 7.58 -14.63
N GLN A 89 -22.23 8.59 -15.44
CA GLN A 89 -21.85 8.41 -16.83
C GLN A 89 -20.40 7.92 -16.90
N PRO A 90 -20.01 7.07 -17.89
CA PRO A 90 -18.66 6.48 -17.96
C PRO A 90 -17.52 7.48 -17.82
N ARG A 91 -17.62 8.65 -18.46
CA ARG A 91 -16.60 9.71 -18.35
C ARG A 91 -16.46 10.23 -16.92
N ASN A 92 -17.56 10.40 -16.21
CA ASN A 92 -17.53 10.94 -14.85
C ASN A 92 -16.91 9.93 -13.88
N LEU A 93 -17.23 8.65 -14.05
CA LEU A 93 -16.64 7.55 -13.28
C LEU A 93 -15.13 7.42 -13.52
N LEU A 94 -14.70 7.52 -14.78
CA LEU A 94 -13.28 7.55 -15.12
C LEU A 94 -12.56 8.71 -14.43
N LEU A 95 -13.13 9.92 -14.46
CA LEU A 95 -12.51 11.09 -13.83
C LEU A 95 -12.49 10.99 -12.30
N ALA A 96 -13.52 10.40 -11.69
CA ALA A 96 -13.54 10.11 -10.26
C ALA A 96 -12.43 9.12 -9.89
N MET A 97 -12.33 7.99 -10.61
CA MET A 97 -11.27 7.00 -10.41
C MET A 97 -9.86 7.60 -10.53
N VAL A 98 -9.64 8.51 -11.49
CA VAL A 98 -8.35 9.21 -11.62
C VAL A 98 -8.05 10.07 -10.39
N GLY A 99 -9.07 10.68 -9.78
CA GLY A 99 -8.95 11.38 -8.50
C GLY A 99 -8.44 10.47 -7.40
N GLU A 100 -9.07 9.32 -7.21
CA GLU A 100 -8.69 8.38 -6.13
C GLU A 100 -7.30 7.76 -6.36
N VAL A 101 -6.89 7.54 -7.62
CA VAL A 101 -5.49 7.18 -7.93
C VAL A 101 -4.52 8.29 -7.51
N GLY A 102 -4.94 9.56 -7.62
CA GLY A 102 -4.22 10.70 -7.09
C GLY A 102 -4.08 10.66 -5.58
N GLU A 103 -5.16 10.37 -4.86
CA GLU A 103 -5.16 10.26 -3.39
C GLU A 103 -4.26 9.10 -2.91
N VAL A 104 -4.31 7.94 -3.57
CA VAL A 104 -3.30 6.87 -3.37
C VAL A 104 -1.89 7.42 -3.56
N SER A 105 -1.64 8.17 -4.64
CA SER A 105 -0.30 8.71 -4.94
C SER A 105 0.19 9.70 -3.87
N GLU A 106 -0.70 10.51 -3.29
CA GLU A 106 -0.37 11.47 -2.23
C GLU A 106 0.19 10.80 -0.97
N LEU A 107 -0.25 9.57 -0.65
CA LEU A 107 0.24 8.80 0.48
C LEU A 107 1.70 8.35 0.33
N PHE A 108 2.19 8.23 -0.91
CA PHE A 108 3.55 7.77 -1.22
C PHE A 108 4.49 8.90 -1.67
N GLN A 109 3.98 10.04 -2.13
CA GLN A 109 4.75 11.05 -2.88
C GLN A 109 6.02 11.58 -2.17
N TRP A 110 6.04 11.61 -0.83
CA TRP A 110 7.17 12.09 -0.03
C TRP A 110 7.92 10.97 0.70
N ARG A 111 7.57 9.71 0.44
CA ARG A 111 8.27 8.56 1.01
C ARG A 111 9.45 8.19 0.12
N GLY A 112 10.53 7.73 0.74
CA GLY A 112 11.64 7.08 0.04
C GLY A 112 11.21 5.69 -0.45
N GLU A 113 12.16 4.75 -0.51
CA GLU A 113 11.80 3.35 -0.75
C GLU A 113 10.86 2.84 0.35
N VAL A 114 9.73 2.27 -0.05
CA VAL A 114 8.72 1.73 0.88
C VAL A 114 8.87 0.22 0.95
N ALA A 115 9.09 -0.31 2.16
CA ALA A 115 9.23 -1.74 2.38
C ALA A 115 7.88 -2.48 2.23
N GLU A 116 7.95 -3.73 1.75
CA GLU A 116 6.81 -4.63 1.70
C GLU A 116 6.19 -4.79 3.09
N GLY A 117 4.85 -4.81 3.16
CA GLY A 117 4.11 -4.94 4.42
C GLY A 117 4.05 -3.67 5.27
N LEU A 118 4.66 -2.56 4.82
CA LEU A 118 4.53 -1.23 5.43
C LEU A 118 4.86 -1.20 6.95
N PRO A 119 6.00 -1.74 7.40
CA PRO A 119 6.34 -1.85 8.82
C PRO A 119 6.47 -0.49 9.52
N ASP A 120 6.89 0.53 8.78
CA ASP A 120 7.12 1.89 9.30
C ASP A 120 5.88 2.79 9.21
N TRP A 121 4.73 2.24 8.79
CA TRP A 121 3.48 2.97 8.73
C TRP A 121 2.70 2.78 10.04
N THR A 122 1.94 3.79 10.43
CA THR A 122 0.96 3.72 11.51
C THR A 122 -0.29 2.96 11.04
N ASP A 123 -1.12 2.50 11.97
CA ASP A 123 -2.39 1.85 11.64
C ASP A 123 -3.32 2.78 10.86
N SER A 124 -3.35 4.07 11.22
CA SER A 124 -4.16 5.07 10.53
C SER A 124 -3.70 5.31 9.09
N GLU A 125 -2.39 5.34 8.83
CA GLU A 125 -1.88 5.46 7.45
C GLU A 125 -2.20 4.22 6.61
N ARG A 126 -2.14 3.02 7.22
CA ARG A 126 -2.52 1.77 6.55
C ARG A 126 -4.02 1.73 6.25
N GLU A 127 -4.84 2.20 7.17
CA GLU A 127 -6.30 2.31 6.98
C GLU A 127 -6.64 3.31 5.88
N HIS A 128 -5.99 4.47 5.87
CA HIS A 128 -6.15 5.47 4.81
C HIS A 128 -5.77 4.88 3.44
N LEU A 129 -4.63 4.18 3.35
CA LEU A 129 -4.27 3.47 2.13
C LEU A 129 -5.32 2.44 1.71
N ALA A 130 -5.89 1.70 2.68
CA ALA A 130 -6.92 0.72 2.39
C ALA A 130 -8.20 1.38 1.84
N HIS A 131 -8.58 2.56 2.34
CA HIS A 131 -9.70 3.35 1.80
C HIS A 131 -9.44 3.79 0.36
N GLU A 132 -8.30 4.45 0.09
CA GLU A 132 -8.00 4.96 -1.26
C GLU A 132 -7.88 3.84 -2.30
N LEU A 133 -7.29 2.69 -1.92
CA LEU A 133 -7.27 1.50 -2.79
C LEU A 133 -8.67 0.94 -3.04
N SER A 134 -9.55 0.99 -2.04
CA SER A 134 -10.94 0.55 -2.16
C SER A 134 -11.73 1.47 -3.09
N ASP A 135 -11.55 2.78 -2.99
CA ASP A 135 -12.26 3.75 -3.83
C ASP A 135 -11.87 3.61 -5.31
N VAL A 136 -10.57 3.39 -5.60
CA VAL A 136 -10.11 3.04 -6.96
C VAL A 136 -10.82 1.78 -7.48
N LEU A 137 -10.91 0.73 -6.66
CA LEU A 137 -11.58 -0.52 -7.04
C LEU A 137 -13.07 -0.31 -7.29
N ILE A 138 -13.75 0.43 -6.41
CA ILE A 138 -15.19 0.70 -6.51
C ILE A 138 -15.52 1.42 -7.82
N TYR A 139 -14.81 2.51 -8.15
CA TYR A 139 -15.05 3.22 -9.40
C TYR A 139 -14.66 2.40 -10.64
N LEU A 140 -13.63 1.54 -10.55
CA LEU A 140 -13.28 0.64 -11.65
C LEU A 140 -14.40 -0.37 -11.93
N VAL A 141 -14.95 -0.98 -10.88
CA VAL A 141 -16.05 -1.96 -11.00
C VAL A 141 -17.30 -1.28 -11.57
N GLU A 142 -17.64 -0.09 -11.07
CA GLU A 142 -18.79 0.65 -11.58
C GLU A 142 -18.60 1.11 -13.03
N LEU A 143 -17.41 1.59 -13.39
CA LEU A 143 -17.11 1.94 -14.77
C LEU A 143 -17.27 0.72 -15.70
N ALA A 144 -16.81 -0.45 -15.27
CA ALA A 144 -16.99 -1.68 -16.04
C ALA A 144 -18.47 -2.04 -16.21
N GLU A 145 -19.30 -1.88 -15.16
CA GLU A 145 -20.74 -2.08 -15.22
C GLU A 145 -21.41 -1.12 -16.23
N LYS A 146 -21.15 0.19 -16.14
CA LYS A 146 -21.72 1.18 -17.07
C LYS A 146 -21.26 0.99 -18.51
N CYS A 147 -20.11 0.34 -18.72
CA CYS A 147 -19.61 -0.04 -20.03
C CYS A 147 -20.02 -1.45 -20.48
N HIS A 148 -20.80 -2.18 -19.67
CA HIS A 148 -21.19 -3.57 -19.91
C HIS A 148 -20.00 -4.52 -20.17
N ILE A 149 -18.95 -4.37 -19.36
CA ILE A 149 -17.75 -5.21 -19.41
C ILE A 149 -17.81 -6.21 -18.26
N ASP A 150 -17.84 -7.51 -18.60
CA ASP A 150 -17.57 -8.58 -17.64
C ASP A 150 -16.09 -8.51 -17.21
N LEU A 151 -15.84 -7.79 -16.12
CA LEU A 151 -14.51 -7.47 -15.63
C LEU A 151 -13.71 -8.72 -15.20
N PRO A 152 -14.26 -9.68 -14.43
CA PRO A 152 -13.58 -10.94 -14.14
C PRO A 152 -13.12 -11.67 -15.41
N GLN A 153 -13.98 -11.82 -16.42
CA GLN A 153 -13.60 -12.49 -17.67
C GLN A 153 -12.59 -11.66 -18.49
N ALA A 154 -12.69 -10.33 -18.46
CA ALA A 154 -11.71 -9.45 -19.10
C ALA A 154 -10.30 -9.62 -18.50
N VAL A 155 -10.20 -9.74 -17.16
CA VAL A 155 -8.94 -10.02 -16.47
C VAL A 155 -8.37 -11.38 -16.88
N LEU A 156 -9.19 -12.44 -16.93
CA LEU A 156 -8.73 -13.77 -17.37
C LEU A 156 -8.16 -13.74 -18.79
N ARG A 157 -8.86 -13.10 -19.72
CA ARG A 157 -8.35 -12.90 -21.10
C ARG A 157 -7.06 -12.10 -21.13
N LYS A 158 -6.97 -11.01 -20.35
CA LYS A 158 -5.77 -10.17 -20.30
C LYS A 158 -4.56 -10.92 -19.73
N MET A 159 -4.77 -11.76 -18.72
CA MET A 159 -3.72 -12.58 -18.13
C MET A 159 -3.18 -13.63 -19.11
N ALA A 160 -4.06 -14.27 -19.90
CA ALA A 160 -3.63 -15.17 -20.97
C ALA A 160 -2.77 -14.43 -22.01
N LEU A 161 -3.18 -13.24 -22.44
CA LEU A 161 -2.39 -12.39 -23.36
C LEU A 161 -1.05 -11.96 -22.75
N ASN A 162 -1.01 -11.62 -21.46
CA ASN A 162 0.23 -11.23 -20.79
C ASN A 162 1.24 -12.38 -20.74
N ARG A 163 0.79 -13.63 -20.52
CA ARG A 163 1.67 -14.82 -20.54
C ARG A 163 2.29 -15.07 -21.90
N LEU A 164 1.53 -14.83 -22.97
CA LEU A 164 2.06 -14.93 -24.34
C LEU A 164 3.06 -13.80 -24.64
N LYS A 165 2.77 -12.59 -24.15
CA LYS A 165 3.61 -11.40 -24.36
C LYS A 165 4.94 -11.45 -23.58
N TYR A 166 4.94 -12.07 -22.40
CA TYR A 166 6.11 -12.18 -21.51
C TYR A 166 6.35 -13.65 -21.09
N PRO A 167 6.90 -14.49 -21.98
CA PRO A 167 7.17 -15.90 -21.65
C PRO A 167 8.22 -16.01 -20.55
N ALA A 168 7.95 -16.80 -19.50
CA ALA A 168 8.84 -16.94 -18.35
C ALA A 168 10.29 -17.31 -18.75
N SER A 169 10.45 -18.16 -19.76
CA SER A 169 11.77 -18.55 -20.31
C SER A 169 12.59 -17.36 -20.85
N LYS A 170 11.93 -16.26 -21.22
CA LYS A 170 12.58 -15.05 -21.78
C LYS A 170 12.72 -13.90 -20.77
N VAL A 171 11.93 -13.88 -19.69
CA VAL A 171 11.87 -12.74 -18.74
C VAL A 171 12.17 -13.10 -17.29
N HIS A 172 12.54 -14.35 -16.99
CA HIS A 172 12.87 -14.73 -15.62
C HIS A 172 14.00 -13.85 -15.05
N GLY A 173 13.70 -13.06 -14.01
CA GLY A 173 14.63 -12.11 -13.40
C GLY A 173 14.91 -10.85 -14.22
N SER A 174 14.11 -10.55 -15.26
CA SER A 174 14.33 -9.41 -16.16
C SER A 174 13.04 -8.62 -16.41
N ALA A 175 13.06 -7.32 -16.12
CA ALA A 175 11.96 -6.39 -16.44
C ALA A 175 12.03 -5.84 -17.87
N LYS A 176 12.85 -6.42 -18.75
CA LYS A 176 13.02 -5.96 -20.13
C LYS A 176 11.69 -5.99 -20.87
N LYS A 177 11.41 -4.94 -21.64
CA LYS A 177 10.22 -4.87 -22.49
C LYS A 177 10.32 -5.91 -23.61
N TYR A 178 9.16 -6.43 -24.02
CA TYR A 178 9.08 -7.43 -25.10
C TYR A 178 9.66 -6.98 -26.45
N THR A 179 9.84 -5.67 -26.63
CA THR A 179 10.51 -5.06 -27.79
C THR A 179 12.03 -5.28 -27.80
N GLU A 180 12.60 -5.85 -26.75
CA GLU A 180 14.04 -6.08 -26.59
C GLU A 180 14.42 -7.57 -26.68
N TYR A 181 13.48 -8.46 -27.04
CA TYR A 181 13.84 -9.85 -27.33
C TYR A 181 14.61 -9.89 -28.65
N SER A 182 15.92 -10.08 -28.57
CA SER A 182 16.69 -10.57 -29.72
C SER A 182 16.41 -12.06 -29.83
N ASP A 183 16.06 -12.52 -31.04
CA ASP A 183 15.94 -13.95 -31.36
C ASP A 183 17.28 -14.69 -31.19
#